data_AF-A0A521UQV5-F1
#
_entry.id   AF-A0A521UQV5-F1
#
_cell.length_a   1.000
_cell.length_b   1.000
_cell.length_c   1.000
_cell.angle_alpha   90.00
_cell.angle_beta   90.00
_cell.angle_gamma   90.00
#
_symmetry.space_group_name_H-M   'P 1'
#
loop_
_entity.id
_entity.type
_entity.pdbx_description
1 polymer ?
#
loop_
_entity_poly.entity_id
_entity_poly.type
_entity_poly.pdbx_seq_one_letter_code
_entity_poly.pdbx_strand_id
1 'polypeptide(L)' 'MPKLPALKSSEVVRALERAGFVRVRQRGSHLRLKRGNLAVTVPIHPGDLPANVLRSILRQAQLTEKEFLALL' A
#
# COMPACT_ATOMS: atom_id res chain seq x y z
N MET A 1 -8.25 8.78 -16.32
CA MET A 1 -7.85 8.21 -15.01
C MET A 1 -6.42 7.76 -15.15
N PRO A 2 -5.47 8.18 -14.29
CA PRO A 2 -4.12 7.64 -14.33
C PRO A 2 -4.19 6.13 -14.14
N LYS A 3 -3.57 5.34 -15.02
CA LYS A 3 -3.54 3.89 -14.87
C LYS A 3 -2.54 3.58 -13.76
N LEU A 4 -2.99 3.01 -12.63
CA LEU A 4 -2.08 2.52 -11.59
C LEU A 4 -1.08 1.53 -12.22
N PRO A 5 0.24 1.81 -12.17
CA PRO A 5 1.25 0.87 -12.64
C PRO A 5 1.33 -0.34 -11.71
N ALA A 6 1.93 -1.43 -12.17
CA ALA A 6 2.40 -2.47 -11.26
C ALA A 6 3.58 -1.90 -10.45
N LEU A 7 3.59 -2.09 -9.13
CA LEU A 7 4.57 -1.50 -8.22
C LEU A 7 5.17 -2.55 -7.32
N LYS A 8 6.44 -2.40 -6.95
CA LYS A 8 7.07 -3.29 -5.97
C LYS A 8 6.42 -3.10 -4.62
N SER A 9 6.32 -4.21 -3.87
CA SER A 9 5.82 -4.20 -2.49
C SER A 9 6.50 -3.12 -1.62
N SER A 10 7.80 -2.91 -1.82
CA SER A 10 8.58 -1.88 -1.10
C SER A 10 8.15 -0.44 -1.40
N GLU A 11 7.77 -0.14 -2.64
CA GLU A 11 7.33 1.20 -3.05
C GLU A 11 5.98 1.52 -2.40
N VAL A 12 5.06 0.55 -2.44
CA VAL A 12 3.75 0.66 -1.82
C VAL A 12 3.86 0.87 -0.31
N VAL A 13 4.73 0.09 0.36
CA VAL A 13 4.97 0.24 1.80
C VAL A 13 5.53 1.62 2.13
N ARG A 14 6.53 2.11 1.39
CA ARG A 14 7.11 3.44 1.61
C ARG A 14 6.10 4.56 1.39
N ALA A 15 5.28 4.47 0.33
CA ALA A 15 4.22 5.44 0.08
C ALA A 15 3.18 5.46 1.20
N LEU A 16 2.77 4.29 1.72
CA LEU A 16 1.89 4.20 2.88
C LEU A 16 2.55 4.79 4.14
N GLU A 17 3.83 4.55 4.36
CA GLU A 17 4.59 5.14 5.47
C GLU A 17 4.61 6.67 5.38
N ARG A 18 4.86 7.24 4.19
CA ARG A 18 4.76 8.68 3.93
C ARG A 18 3.34 9.22 4.14
N ALA A 19 2.31 8.41 3.89
CA ALA A 19 0.92 8.76 4.19
C ALA A 19 0.57 8.70 5.69
N GLY A 20 1.53 8.37 6.56
CA GLY A 20 1.36 8.28 8.01
C GLY A 20 0.96 6.89 8.52
N PHE A 21 1.08 5.85 7.69
CA PHE A 21 0.92 4.48 8.19
C PHE A 21 2.19 3.99 8.87
N VAL A 22 2.03 3.22 9.94
CA VAL A 22 3.13 2.55 10.64
C VAL A 22 3.03 1.05 10.50
N ARG A 23 4.17 0.37 10.35
CA ARG A 23 4.23 -1.10 10.37
C ARG A 23 3.86 -1.59 11.76
N VAL A 24 2.90 -2.50 11.87
CA VAL A 24 2.45 -3.02 13.18
C VAL A 24 2.75 -4.49 13.39
N ARG A 25 2.70 -5.29 12.33
CA ARG A 25 2.96 -6.73 12.40
C ARG A 25 3.26 -7.28 11.03
N GLN A 26 4.17 -8.24 10.93
CA GLN A 26 4.34 -9.07 9.76
C GLN A 26 4.18 -10.54 10.13
N ARG A 27 3.45 -11.30 9.31
CA ARG A 27 3.38 -12.76 9.41
C ARG A 27 3.63 -13.34 8.02
N GLY A 28 4.79 -13.99 7.85
CA GLY A 28 5.26 -14.42 6.54
C GLY A 28 5.38 -13.23 5.58
N SER A 29 4.79 -13.36 4.40
CA SER A 29 4.74 -12.31 3.36
C SER A 29 3.65 -11.27 3.59
N HIS A 30 2.86 -11.31 4.66
CA HIS A 30 1.80 -10.31 4.88
C HIS A 30 2.25 -9.27 5.91
N LEU A 31 2.55 -8.06 5.45
CA LEU A 31 2.85 -6.91 6.30
C LEU A 31 1.58 -6.11 6.56
N ARG A 32 1.25 -5.91 7.83
CA ARG A 32 0.14 -5.08 8.25
C ARG A 32 0.64 -3.70 8.69
N LEU A 33 0.02 -2.66 8.15
CA LEU A 33 0.24 -1.27 8.52
C LEU A 33 -1.04 -0.65 9.11
N LYS A 34 -0.90 0.38 9.96
CA LYS A 34 -2.01 1.13 10.55
C LYS A 34 -1.82 2.64 10.54
N ARG A 35 -2.91 3.38 10.43
CA ARG A 35 -3.00 4.84 10.61
C ARG A 35 -4.30 5.16 11.34
N GLY A 36 -4.23 5.50 12.63
CA GLY A 36 -5.42 5.62 13.47
C GLY A 36 -6.25 4.33 13.47
N ASN A 37 -7.53 4.44 13.07
CA ASN A 37 -8.45 3.30 12.96
C ASN A 37 -8.33 2.54 11.63
N LEU A 38 -7.52 3.02 10.69
CA LEU A 38 -7.30 2.35 9.40
C LEU A 38 -6.22 1.28 9.54
N ALA A 39 -6.44 0.14 8.88
CA ALA A 39 -5.49 -0.95 8.82
C ALA A 39 -5.46 -1.56 7.41
N VAL A 40 -4.25 -1.79 6.90
CA VAL A 40 -4.04 -2.28 5.54
C VAL A 40 -3.04 -3.44 5.58
N THR A 41 -3.25 -4.45 4.76
CA THR A 41 -2.30 -5.56 4.62
C THR A 41 -1.68 -5.52 3.23
N VAL A 42 -0.36 -5.42 3.18
CA VAL A 42 0.43 -5.41 1.95
C VAL A 42 1.10 -6.78 1.79
N PRO A 43 0.86 -7.50 0.68
CA PRO A 43 1.67 -8.67 0.33
C PRO A 43 3.10 -8.23 0.03
N ILE A 44 4.07 -8.94 0.60
CA ILE A 44 5.51 -8.69 0.48
C ILE A 44 6.12 -9.87 -0.27
N HIS A 45 6.41 -9.64 -1.54
CA HIS A 45 7.15 -10.58 -2.39
C HIS A 45 8.01 -9.81 -3.42
N PRO A 46 8.99 -10.47 -4.06
CA PRO A 46 9.89 -9.82 -5.02
C PRO A 46 9.20 -9.25 -6.28
N GLY A 47 8.09 -9.85 -6.71
CA GLY A 47 7.32 -9.38 -7.86
C GLY A 47 6.50 -8.12 -7.57
N ASP A 48 5.96 -7.54 -8.64
CA ASP A 48 5.11 -6.35 -8.55
C ASP A 48 3.70 -6.70 -8.08
N LEU A 49 3.11 -5.79 -7.33
CA LEU A 49 1.70 -5.84 -6.95
C LEU A 49 0.85 -5.34 -8.13
N PRO A 50 -0.06 -6.17 -8.66
CA PRO A 50 -0.91 -5.77 -9.76
C PRO A 50 -1.92 -4.70 -9.34
N ALA A 51 -2.41 -3.92 -10.31
CA ALA A 51 -3.27 -2.76 -10.06
C ALA A 51 -4.54 -3.08 -9.26
N ASN A 52 -5.10 -4.28 -9.38
CA ASN A 52 -6.25 -4.73 -8.57
C ASN A 52 -5.91 -4.83 -7.07
N VAL A 53 -4.72 -5.33 -6.73
CA VAL A 53 -4.23 -5.39 -5.35
C VAL A 53 -3.99 -3.98 -4.83
N LEU A 54 -3.33 -3.13 -5.62
CA LEU A 54 -3.12 -1.73 -5.27
C LEU A 54 -4.44 -1.01 -4.98
N ARG A 55 -5.46 -1.15 -5.84
CA ARG A 55 -6.78 -0.54 -5.59
C ARG A 55 -7.43 -1.03 -4.30
N SER A 56 -7.28 -2.31 -3.97
CA SER A 56 -7.79 -2.86 -2.70
C SER A 56 -7.08 -2.23 -1.49
N ILE A 57 -5.75 -2.10 -1.57
CA ILE A 57 -4.90 -1.43 -0.57
C ILE A 57 -5.34 0.03 -0.40
N LEU A 58 -5.51 0.78 -1.49
CA LEU A 58 -5.91 2.19 -1.45
C LEU A 58 -7.31 2.38 -0.87
N ARG A 59 -8.26 1.51 -1.22
CA ARG A 59 -9.61 1.53 -0.64
C ARG A 59 -9.57 1.33 0.88
N GLN A 60 -8.77 0.38 1.37
CA GLN A 60 -8.58 0.15 2.81
C GLN A 60 -7.84 1.31 3.49
N ALA A 61 -6.90 1.93 2.78
CA ALA A 61 -6.11 3.07 3.26
C ALA A 61 -6.90 4.39 3.27
N GLN A 62 -8.08 4.42 2.65
CA GLN A 62 -8.82 5.65 2.32
C GLN A 62 -7.93 6.69 1.62
N LEU A 63 -7.22 6.23 0.59
CA LEU A 63 -6.41 7.08 -0.28
C LEU A 63 -6.94 7.01 -1.71
N THR A 64 -6.95 8.14 -2.40
CA THR A 64 -7.19 8.20 -3.84
C THR A 64 -5.94 7.77 -4.61
N GLU A 65 -6.12 7.33 -5.86
CA GLU A 65 -4.97 7.01 -6.74
C GLU A 65 -4.05 8.23 -6.90
N LYS A 66 -4.61 9.44 -6.97
CA LYS A 66 -3.83 10.69 -7.09
C LYS A 66 -2.97 10.97 -5.87
N GLU A 67 -3.54 10.87 -4.66
CA GLU A 67 -2.78 11.06 -3.41
C GLU A 67 -1.68 10.01 -3.28
N PHE A 68 -1.99 8.75 -3.61
CA PHE A 68 -1.00 7.68 -3.57
C PHE A 68 0.16 7.91 -4.55
N LEU A 69 -0.14 8.30 -5.79
CA LEU A 69 0.87 8.57 -6.81
C LEU A 69 1.78 9.75 -6.41
N ALA A 70 1.28 10.73 -5.66
CA ALA A 70 2.08 11.83 -5.12
C ALA A 70 3.04 11.40 -3.99
N LEU A 71 2.86 10.20 -3.44
CA LEU A 71 3.65 9.65 -2.33
C LEU A 71 4.66 8.58 -2.77
N LEU A 72 4.68 8.20 -4.05
CA LEU A 72 5.65 7.25 -4.61
C LEU A 72 7.06 7.84 -4.69
#